data_AF-A0A497MJF9-F1
#
_entry.id   AF-A0A497MJF9-F1
#
_cell.length_a   1.000
_cell.length_b   1.000
_cell.length_c   1.000
_cell.angle_alpha   90.00
_cell.angle_beta   90.00
_cell.angle_gamma   90.00
#
_symmetry.space_group_name_H-M   'P 1'
#
loop_
_entity.id
_entity.type
_entity.pdbx_description
1 polymer ?
#
loop_
_entity_poly.entity_id
_entity_poly.type
_entity_poly.pdbx_seq_one_letter_code
_entity_poly.pdbx_strand_id
1 'polypeptide(L)' 'MRILTHGDCDGVCSAAVVKMVYPDAEVYFTNPSRLLRDLKKMETADGLIICDIALNEGEWSLVFEEVKRLSSGFEALYV' A
#
# COMPACT_ATOMS: atom_id res chain seq x y z
N MET A 1 4.52 -4.34 -9.42
CA MET A 1 3.81 -3.27 -8.69
C MET A 1 2.80 -3.87 -7.73
N ARG A 2 2.61 -3.26 -6.56
CA ARG A 2 1.69 -3.74 -5.53
C ARG A 2 0.69 -2.68 -5.10
N ILE A 3 -0.52 -3.13 -4.79
CA ILE A 3 -1.64 -2.34 -4.31
C ILE A 3 -1.96 -2.84 -2.89
N LEU A 4 -1.75 -2.00 -1.88
CA LEU A 4 -2.15 -2.30 -0.51
C LEU A 4 -3.46 -1.58 -0.23
N THR A 5 -4.49 -2.31 0.19
CA THR A 5 -5.78 -1.69 0.46
C THR A 5 -6.53 -2.40 1.58
N HIS A 6 -7.59 -1.77 2.09
CA HIS A 6 -8.46 -2.42 3.05
C HIS A 6 -9.35 -3.49 2.37
N GLY A 7 -9.80 -4.46 3.15
CA GLY A 7 -10.51 -5.65 2.65
C GLY A 7 -12.03 -5.50 2.56
N ASP A 8 -12.56 -4.30 2.77
CA ASP A 8 -13.99 -4.01 2.67
C ASP A 8 -14.37 -3.50 1.28
N CYS A 9 -15.61 -3.02 1.13
CA CYS A 9 -16.14 -2.64 -0.16
C CYS A 9 -15.34 -1.50 -0.81
N ASP A 10 -14.94 -0.48 -0.04
CA ASP A 10 -14.26 0.70 -0.58
C ASP A 10 -12.84 0.36 -1.04
N GLY A 11 -12.07 -0.36 -0.22
CA GLY A 11 -10.75 -0.84 -0.59
C GLY A 11 -10.75 -1.80 -1.78
N VAL A 12 -11.72 -2.73 -1.85
CA VAL A 12 -11.87 -3.63 -3.01
C VAL A 12 -12.18 -2.84 -4.29
N CYS A 13 -13.07 -1.85 -4.23
CA CYS A 13 -13.38 -1.00 -5.39
C CYS A 13 -12.18 -0.15 -5.80
N SER A 14 -11.46 0.42 -4.83
CA SER A 14 -10.24 1.19 -5.05
C SER A 14 -9.17 0.37 -5.77
N ALA A 15 -8.90 -0.87 -5.32
CA ALA A 15 -7.98 -1.77 -5.99
C ALA A 15 -8.44 -2.16 -7.40
N ALA A 16 -9.75 -2.35 -7.62
CA ALA A 16 -10.29 -2.65 -8.95
C ALA A 16 -10.03 -1.51 -9.94
N VAL A 17 -10.21 -0.25 -9.52
CA VAL A 17 -9.90 0.93 -10.35
C VAL A 17 -8.41 0.97 -10.70
N VAL A 18 -7.53 0.75 -9.73
CA VAL A 18 -6.08 0.72 -9.98
C VAL A 18 -5.71 -0.43 -10.94
N LYS A 19 -6.32 -1.61 -10.80
CA LYS A 19 -6.12 -2.76 -11.69
C LYS A 19 -6.58 -2.51 -13.13
N MET A 20 -7.56 -1.63 -13.36
CA MET A 20 -7.94 -1.26 -14.73
C MET A 20 -6.79 -0.55 -15.48
N VAL A 21 -6.00 0.25 -14.77
CA VAL A 21 -4.82 0.92 -15.33
C VAL A 21 -3.60 0.01 -15.32
N TYR A 22 -3.49 -0.85 -14.30
CA TYR A 22 -2.36 -1.76 -14.10
C TYR A 22 -2.82 -3.22 -13.95
N PRO A 23 -3.14 -3.91 -15.06
CA PRO A 23 -3.74 -5.24 -15.05
C PRO A 23 -2.91 -6.34 -14.39
N ASP A 24 -1.60 -6.14 -14.22
CA ASP A 24 -0.69 -7.11 -13.60
C ASP A 24 -0.33 -6.77 -12.14
N ALA A 25 -0.82 -5.65 -11.59
CA ALA A 25 -0.49 -5.26 -10.21
C ALA A 25 -1.08 -6.21 -9.16
N GLU A 26 -0.30 -6.62 -8.17
CA GLU A 26 -0.77 -7.57 -7.15
C GLU A 26 -1.49 -6.84 -6.01
N VAL A 27 -2.68 -7.32 -5.62
CA VAL A 27 -3.49 -6.74 -4.55
C VAL A 27 -3.20 -7.45 -3.23
N TYR A 28 -2.89 -6.66 -2.21
CA TYR A 28 -2.63 -7.10 -0.85
C TYR A 28 -3.61 -6.41 0.10
N PHE A 29 -4.47 -7.21 0.72
CA PHE A 29 -5.37 -6.69 1.74
C PHE A 29 -4.65 -6.53 3.07
N THR A 30 -4.71 -5.33 3.63
CA THR A 30 -4.20 -5.02 4.95
C THR A 30 -5.18 -4.10 5.70
N ASN A 31 -4.75 -3.49 6.79
CA ASN A 31 -5.55 -2.56 7.58
C ASN A 31 -4.61 -1.64 8.40
N PRO A 32 -5.14 -0.57 9.02
CA PRO A 32 -4.30 0.39 9.74
C PRO A 32 -3.34 -0.23 10.76
N SER A 33 -3.79 -1.24 11.53
CA SER A 33 -2.98 -1.89 12.57
C SER A 33 -1.94 -2.89 12.05
N ARG A 34 -2.02 -3.32 10.78
CA ARG A 34 -1.07 -4.26 10.17
C ARG A 34 -0.17 -3.62 9.11
N LEU A 35 -0.52 -2.44 8.61
CA LEU A 35 0.17 -1.79 7.49
C LEU A 35 1.70 -1.76 7.68
N LEU A 36 2.18 -1.28 8.84
CA LEU A 36 3.62 -1.23 9.11
C LEU A 36 4.29 -2.61 9.05
N ARG A 37 3.65 -3.62 9.64
CA ARG A 37 4.16 -4.99 9.65
C ARG A 37 4.21 -5.56 8.24
N ASP A 38 3.20 -5.29 7.43
CA ASP A 38 3.11 -5.81 6.08
C ASP A 38 4.13 -5.12 5.16
N LEU A 39 4.33 -3.80 5.28
CA LEU A 39 5.39 -3.08 4.59
C LEU A 39 6.80 -3.61 4.94
N LYS A 40 7.06 -3.90 6.22
CA LYS A 40 8.35 -4.46 6.67
C LYS A 40 8.65 -5.86 6.13
N LYS A 41 7.63 -6.65 5.81
CA LYS A 41 7.80 -7.98 5.20
C LYS A 41 8.12 -7.90 3.71
N MET A 42 7.89 -6.75 3.08
CA MET A 42 8.17 -6.55 1.66
C MET A 42 9.66 -6.25 1.50
N GLU A 43 10.38 -7.14 0.81
CA GLU A 43 11.81 -6.98 0.57
C GLU A 43 12.08 -5.91 -0.49
N THR A 44 11.45 -6.04 -1.66
CA THR A 44 11.58 -5.15 -2.82
C THR A 44 10.23 -4.94 -3.48
N ALA A 45 10.00 -3.79 -4.13
CA ALA A 45 8.84 -3.50 -4.96
C ALA A 45 9.27 -2.74 -6.22
N ASP A 46 8.55 -2.92 -7.33
CA ASP A 46 8.77 -2.13 -8.57
C ASP A 46 7.73 -1.01 -8.74
N GLY A 47 6.89 -0.80 -7.72
CA GLY A 47 5.78 0.15 -7.71
C GLY A 47 4.89 -0.10 -6.50
N LEU A 48 4.37 0.95 -5.87
CA LEU A 48 3.58 0.90 -4.64
C LEU A 48 2.42 1.89 -4.69
N ILE A 49 1.21 1.37 -4.55
CA ILE A 49 -0.01 2.15 -4.36
C ILE A 49 -0.64 1.67 -3.04
N ILE A 50 -0.98 2.60 -2.16
CA ILE A 50 -1.71 2.32 -0.92
C ILE A 50 -3.03 3.09 -1.03
N CYS A 51 -4.17 2.42 -0.89
CA CYS A 51 -5.48 3.05 -0.99
C CYS A 51 -6.43 2.60 0.11
N ASP A 52 -7.28 3.50 0.60
CA ASP A 52 -8.30 3.23 1.63
C ASP A 52 -7.70 2.65 2.93
N ILE A 53 -6.63 3.27 3.42
CA ILE A 53 -6.02 2.87 4.70
C ILE A 53 -5.70 4.11 5.53
N ALA A 54 -6.30 4.20 6.70
CA ALA A 54 -5.93 5.21 7.70
C ALA A 54 -4.54 4.94 8.30
N LEU A 55 -3.83 6.01 8.65
CA LEU A 55 -2.56 5.94 9.38
C LEU A 55 -2.81 6.06 10.89
N ASN A 56 -2.12 5.21 11.67
CA ASN A 56 -2.12 5.33 13.13
C ASN A 56 -1.19 6.48 13.57
N GLU A 57 -1.65 7.37 14.46
CA GLU A 57 -0.85 8.51 14.96
C GLU A 57 0.48 8.08 15.61
N GLY A 58 0.54 6.90 16.23
CA GLY A 58 1.76 6.39 16.86
C GLY A 58 2.76 5.76 15.88
N GLU A 59 2.34 5.42 14.67
CA GLU A 59 3.14 4.63 13.72
C GLU A 59 3.33 5.29 12.35
N TRP A 60 2.65 6.42 12.08
CA TRP A 60 2.66 7.05 10.76
C TRP A 60 4.08 7.34 10.25
N SER A 61 4.98 7.77 11.13
CA SER A 61 6.37 8.09 10.77
C SER A 61 7.13 6.84 10.31
N LEU A 62 6.93 5.71 11.00
CA LEU A 62 7.53 4.43 10.64
C LEU A 62 6.93 3.88 9.34
N VAL A 63 5.62 4.04 9.13
CA VAL A 63 4.98 3.69 7.86
C VAL A 63 5.58 4.50 6.72
N PHE A 64 5.76 5.81 6.92
CA PHE A 64 6.35 6.69 5.93
C PHE A 64 7.81 6.34 5.60
N GLU A 65 8.61 5.98 6.62
CA GLU A 65 9.99 5.49 6.42
C GLU A 65 10.02 4.19 5.59
N GLU A 66 9.14 3.24 5.88
CA GLU A 66 9.07 1.99 5.12
C GLU A 66 8.58 2.20 3.68
N VAL A 67 7.59 3.09 3.47
CA VAL A 67 7.18 3.49 2.12
C VAL A 67 8.35 4.09 1.35
N LYS A 68 9.12 5.01 1.96
CA LYS A 68 10.33 5.58 1.35
C LYS A 68 11.40 4.54 1.06
N ARG A 69 11.63 3.59 1.97
CA ARG A 69 12.58 2.49 1.76
C ARG A 69 12.20 1.67 0.54
N LEU A 70 10.93 1.30 0.43
CA LEU A 70 10.41 0.51 -0.68
C LEU A 70 10.39 1.29 -2.00
N SER A 71 10.17 2.60 -1.97
CA SER A 71 10.02 3.47 -3.14
C SER A 71 11.30 4.21 -3.54
N SER A 72 12.48 3.70 -3.18
CA SER A 72 13.75 4.42 -3.46
C SER A 72 14.05 4.64 -4.96
N GLY A 73 13.36 3.95 -5.86
CA GLY A 73 13.50 4.08 -7.32
C GLY A 73 12.23 4.44 -8.07
N PHE A 74 11.12 4.75 -7.39
CA PHE A 74 9.84 5.08 -8.02
C PHE A 74 8.97 5.94 -7.10
N GLU A 75 7.95 6.58 -7.65
CA GLU A 75 6.97 7.33 -6.86
C GLU A 75 5.94 6.38 -6.23
N ALA A 76 5.79 6.43 -4.90
CA ALA A 76 4.71 5.76 -4.20
C ALA A 76 3.50 6.68 -4.07
N LEU A 77 2.29 6.13 -4.31
CA LEU A 77 1.03 6.86 -4.17
C LEU A 77 0.26 6.34 -2.96
N TYR A 78 -0.20 7.26 -2.10
CA TYR A 78 -1.05 6.97 -0.95
C TYR A 78 -2.34 7.80 -1.07
N VAL A 79 -3.50 7.14 -1.13
CA VAL A 79 -4.82 7.78 -1.32
C VAL A 79 -5.82 7.33 -0.27
#